data_AF-A0A0D2IK37-F1
#
_entry.id   AF-A0A0D2IK37-F1
#
_cell.length_a   1.000
_cell.length_b   1.000
_cell.length_c   1.000
_cell.angle_alpha   90.00
_cell.angle_beta   90.00
_cell.angle_gamma   90.00
#
_symmetry.space_group_name_H-M   'P 1'
#
loop_
_entity.id
_entity.type
_entity.pdbx_description
1 polymer ?
#
loop_
_entity_poly.entity_id
_entity_poly.type
_entity_poly.pdbx_seq_one_letter_code
_entity_poly.pdbx_strand_id
1 'polypeptide(L)'
;MEPSTIARQMICTLKATHVPRSCAFSNSCRSIPRARLRVRPAPGISGRIQARTAKTYARPPNRIEQMVIDARVQYPRLFPFLLIASIGSVTMLTVMAYQQYYGDGVSSVYPPVVEERLRLALHYTHIEPDPETSSKYFMQAIENAEKVGMDPFSKEVLGIRIRFSQMLENFGHVKAAIEILDGVTKDLEQRLNEIDEGGPINANNASDENMTKADLRKNLIKGIIQNKVKVSSLYESDYMQDSRRAKHTLSDAVGLVVKESRNPQTNSFSDDNGAGLTTGEIAAMLSRMGDLYARTGEEENAVQVYMLTLQPLKASCNGTRSCKEVQTFSNIASAMDLALKKPNAKINGKPATKKSLAEGRRAALKWADQAIAAADVVQPADRDEICDLALLTAQMTRADLLLENGDKNKSREVFQSLLPTLKEKNLVPLIQAAEQGLKKITG
;
A
#
# COMPACT_ATOMS: atom_id res chain seq x y z
N MET A 1 8.38 -34.74 12.17
CA MET A 1 8.06 -33.37 11.72
C MET A 1 6.59 -33.35 11.37
N GLU A 2 5.78 -32.64 12.15
CA GLU A 2 4.33 -32.65 11.97
C GLU A 2 3.94 -32.01 10.63
N PRO A 3 3.00 -32.60 9.87
CA PRO A 3 2.45 -32.00 8.65
C PRO A 3 1.69 -30.68 8.90
N SER A 4 1.48 -30.28 10.16
CA SER A 4 0.83 -29.04 10.60
C SER A 4 1.69 -27.78 10.37
N THR A 5 3.02 -27.92 10.27
CA THR A 5 3.93 -26.76 10.23
C THR A 5 4.07 -26.16 8.82
N ILE A 6 3.99 -26.99 7.77
CA ILE A 6 4.09 -26.55 6.36
C ILE A 6 2.82 -25.78 5.95
N ALA A 7 1.65 -26.25 6.38
CA ALA A 7 0.37 -25.58 6.22
C ALA A 7 0.33 -24.18 6.86
N ARG A 8 0.88 -24.03 8.07
CA ARG A 8 1.02 -22.73 8.75
C ARG A 8 1.97 -21.79 8.02
N GLN A 9 3.05 -22.31 7.43
CA GLN A 9 3.98 -21.50 6.62
C GLN A 9 3.36 -20.98 5.31
N MET A 10 2.36 -21.66 4.73
CA MET A 10 1.69 -21.20 3.50
C MET A 10 0.88 -19.90 3.70
N ILE A 11 0.32 -19.68 4.91
CA ILE A 11 -0.37 -18.42 5.24
C ILE A 11 0.64 -17.32 5.67
N CYS A 12 1.76 -17.71 6.28
CA CYS A 12 2.78 -16.78 6.77
C CYS A 12 3.74 -16.26 5.68
N THR A 13 4.03 -17.04 4.64
CA THR A 13 4.97 -16.64 3.57
C THR A 13 4.38 -15.67 2.55
N LEU A 14 3.08 -15.34 2.66
CA LEU A 14 2.38 -14.38 1.80
C LEU A 14 2.80 -12.90 2.00
N LYS A 15 3.79 -12.59 2.86
CA LYS A 15 4.24 -11.19 3.07
C LYS A 15 5.68 -10.97 3.56
N ALA A 16 6.54 -11.97 3.55
CA ALA A 16 7.94 -11.80 3.97
C ALA A 16 8.85 -11.46 2.78
N THR A 17 8.51 -10.41 2.05
CA THR A 17 9.44 -9.53 1.30
C THR A 17 8.58 -8.40 0.74
N HIS A 18 9.10 -7.17 0.84
CA HIS A 18 8.51 -5.90 0.39
C HIS A 18 7.53 -5.18 1.33
N VAL A 19 8.14 -4.31 2.12
CA VAL A 19 7.60 -3.00 2.52
C VAL A 19 6.94 -2.34 1.29
N PRO A 20 5.66 -1.91 1.37
CA PRO A 20 5.06 -1.15 0.29
C PRO A 20 5.66 0.25 0.28
N ARG A 21 6.54 0.51 -0.69
CA ARG A 21 6.81 1.89 -1.11
C ARG A 21 5.51 2.47 -1.64
N SER A 22 5.04 3.52 -0.98
CA SER A 22 4.01 4.41 -1.47
C SER A 22 4.37 4.86 -2.89
N CYS A 23 3.57 4.46 -3.87
CA CYS A 23 3.66 4.97 -5.23
C CYS A 23 3.18 6.43 -5.24
N ALA A 24 4.15 7.34 -5.19
CA ALA A 24 3.99 8.67 -5.75
C ALA A 24 4.20 8.57 -7.27
N PHE A 25 3.24 9.11 -8.00
CA PHE A 25 3.36 9.48 -9.40
C PHE A 25 4.66 10.28 -9.64
N SER A 26 5.54 9.81 -10.55
CA SER A 26 6.36 10.73 -11.34
C SER A 26 6.88 10.05 -12.61
N ASN A 27 6.82 10.82 -13.68
CA ASN A 27 7.15 10.44 -15.04
C ASN A 27 8.65 10.23 -15.25
N SER A 28 8.93 9.26 -16.11
CA SER A 28 10.17 8.97 -16.82
C SER A 28 10.93 10.22 -17.30
N CYS A 29 12.24 10.28 -17.05
CA CYS A 29 13.20 10.79 -18.03
C CYS A 29 14.62 10.26 -17.81
N ARG A 30 15.34 10.16 -18.93
CA ARG A 30 16.48 9.30 -19.24
C ARG A 30 17.80 9.76 -18.61
N SER A 31 18.64 8.78 -18.27
CA SER A 31 20.04 8.95 -17.89
C SER A 31 20.95 9.21 -19.10
N ILE A 32 21.91 10.12 -18.95
CA ILE A 32 23.03 10.37 -19.87
C ILE A 32 24.31 9.83 -19.22
N PRO A 33 25.21 9.13 -19.95
CA PRO A 33 26.42 8.59 -19.37
C PRO A 33 27.52 9.64 -19.18
N ARG A 34 28.20 9.54 -18.03
CA ARG A 34 29.30 10.41 -17.55
C ARG A 34 30.65 9.83 -18.03
N ALA A 35 31.34 10.51 -18.93
CA ALA A 35 32.70 10.14 -19.33
C ALA A 35 33.75 10.70 -18.35
N ARG A 36 34.66 9.83 -17.89
CA ARG A 36 35.78 10.15 -16.99
C ARG A 36 36.91 10.84 -17.76
N LEU A 37 37.38 11.98 -17.26
CA LEU A 37 38.65 12.60 -17.68
C LEU A 37 39.83 11.95 -16.95
N ARG A 38 40.81 11.49 -17.72
CA ARG A 38 42.05 10.89 -17.22
C ARG A 38 43.16 11.95 -17.29
N VAL A 39 43.66 12.37 -16.13
CA VAL A 39 44.80 13.28 -15.99
C VAL A 39 46.08 12.46 -15.85
N ARG A 40 47.12 12.79 -16.62
CA ARG A 40 48.53 12.41 -16.36
C ARG A 40 49.49 13.39 -17.05
N PRO A 41 50.76 13.47 -16.64
CA PRO A 41 51.39 14.74 -16.26
C PRO A 41 52.49 15.17 -17.23
N ALA A 42 52.88 16.43 -17.11
CA ALA A 42 53.99 17.05 -17.84
C ALA A 42 55.36 16.50 -17.40
N PRO A 43 56.35 16.54 -18.31
CA PRO A 43 57.68 16.98 -17.97
C PRO A 43 58.07 18.22 -18.77
N GLY A 44 58.71 19.17 -18.07
CA GLY A 44 59.26 20.38 -18.68
C GLY A 44 60.53 20.11 -19.48
N ILE A 45 60.95 21.11 -20.23
CA ILE A 45 62.31 21.67 -20.23
C ILE A 45 62.31 22.95 -21.09
N SER A 46 63.05 23.91 -20.55
CA SER A 46 63.43 25.21 -21.07
C SER A 46 63.74 25.26 -22.58
N GLY A 47 63.26 26.30 -23.25
CA GLY A 47 63.58 26.54 -24.66
C GLY A 47 63.05 27.87 -25.20
N ARG A 48 63.94 28.87 -25.23
CA ARG A 48 63.98 30.05 -26.11
C ARG A 48 62.65 30.67 -26.56
N ILE A 49 62.46 31.91 -26.12
CA ILE A 49 61.55 32.89 -26.70
C ILE A 49 61.86 33.03 -28.20
N GLN A 50 60.97 32.50 -29.05
CA GLN A 50 60.79 32.95 -30.43
C GLN A 50 59.39 33.54 -30.53
N ALA A 51 59.33 34.86 -30.72
CA ALA A 51 58.11 35.54 -31.16
C ALA A 51 57.79 35.07 -32.58
N ARG A 52 56.90 34.08 -32.71
CA ARG A 52 56.21 33.77 -33.95
C ARG A 52 54.85 34.46 -33.90
N THR A 53 54.66 35.41 -34.81
CA THR A 53 53.37 36.02 -35.12
C THR A 53 52.33 34.93 -35.38
N ALA A 54 51.33 34.83 -34.49
CA ALA A 54 50.20 33.94 -34.67
C ALA A 54 49.40 34.44 -35.89
N LYS A 55 49.58 33.79 -37.04
CA LYS A 55 48.64 33.92 -38.15
C LYS A 55 47.34 33.24 -37.70
N THR A 56 46.35 34.05 -37.37
CA THR A 56 44.99 33.61 -37.09
C THR A 56 44.43 32.95 -38.35
N TYR A 57 44.42 31.62 -38.41
CA TYR A 57 43.66 30.92 -39.46
C TYR A 57 42.18 31.13 -39.15
N ALA A 58 41.50 31.90 -40.01
CA ALA A 58 40.05 32.06 -39.95
C ALA A 58 39.42 30.68 -40.15
N ARG A 59 38.82 30.13 -39.10
CA ARG A 59 38.03 28.91 -39.18
C ARG A 59 36.84 29.19 -40.12
N PRO A 60 36.57 28.33 -41.12
CA PRO A 60 35.39 28.50 -41.95
C PRO A 60 34.13 28.44 -41.05
N PRO A 61 33.21 29.41 -41.17
CA PRO A 61 32.05 29.47 -40.30
C PRO A 61 31.21 28.21 -40.46
N ASN A 62 30.73 27.66 -39.35
CA ASN A 62 29.87 26.49 -39.40
C ASN A 62 28.55 26.84 -40.12
N ARG A 63 27.84 25.84 -40.66
CA ARG A 63 26.60 26.04 -41.45
C ARG A 63 25.57 26.98 -40.78
N ILE A 64 25.49 26.92 -39.45
CA ILE A 64 24.61 27.78 -38.64
C ILE A 64 25.10 29.24 -38.62
N GLU A 65 26.40 29.47 -38.48
CA GLU A 65 26.99 30.81 -38.51
C GLU A 65 26.82 31.45 -39.89
N GLN A 66 26.96 30.67 -40.96
CA GLN A 66 26.67 31.14 -42.32
C GLN A 66 25.20 31.55 -42.45
N MET A 67 24.25 30.73 -41.97
CA MET A 67 22.83 31.08 -41.99
C MET A 67 22.50 32.34 -41.18
N VAL A 68 23.16 32.56 -40.04
CA VAL A 68 22.98 33.76 -39.21
C VAL A 68 23.56 35.00 -39.89
N ILE A 69 24.74 34.87 -40.52
CA ILE A 69 25.38 35.95 -41.28
C ILE A 69 24.50 36.31 -42.49
N ASP A 70 24.06 35.32 -43.27
CA ASP A 70 23.19 35.51 -44.43
C ASP A 70 21.86 36.15 -44.04
N ALA A 71 21.23 35.70 -42.95
CA ALA A 71 19.99 36.28 -42.44
C ALA A 71 20.16 37.75 -41.99
N ARG A 72 21.31 38.09 -41.37
CA ARG A 72 21.64 39.46 -40.98
C ARG A 72 21.84 40.37 -42.19
N VAL A 73 22.47 39.86 -43.24
CA VAL A 73 22.76 40.63 -44.47
C VAL A 73 21.50 40.81 -45.32
N GLN A 74 20.68 39.77 -45.48
CA GLN A 74 19.47 39.82 -46.30
C GLN A 74 18.35 40.65 -45.65
N TYR A 75 18.26 40.65 -44.31
CA TYR A 75 17.17 41.32 -43.59
C TYR A 75 17.69 42.22 -42.45
N PRO A 76 18.40 43.31 -42.77
CA PRO A 76 19.13 44.12 -41.79
C PRO A 76 18.21 44.81 -40.77
N ARG A 77 16.95 45.08 -41.12
CA ARG A 77 15.97 45.68 -40.20
C ARG A 77 15.15 44.63 -39.44
N LEU A 78 14.73 43.54 -40.07
CA LEU A 78 13.86 42.53 -39.45
C LEU A 78 14.62 41.62 -38.46
N PHE A 79 15.89 41.32 -38.74
CA PHE A 79 16.72 40.47 -37.89
C PHE A 79 16.82 40.95 -36.42
N PRO A 80 17.15 42.23 -36.12
CA PRO A 80 17.19 42.68 -34.73
C PRO A 80 15.81 42.68 -34.05
N PHE A 81 14.73 42.99 -34.77
CA PHE A 81 13.37 42.91 -34.20
C PHE A 81 12.98 41.48 -33.83
N LEU A 82 13.31 40.50 -34.66
CA LEU A 82 13.02 39.08 -34.39
C LEU A 82 13.83 38.58 -33.19
N LEU A 83 15.09 38.99 -33.06
CA LEU A 83 15.93 38.64 -31.92
C LEU A 83 15.36 39.21 -30.61
N ILE A 84 14.99 40.50 -30.60
CA ILE A 84 14.34 41.15 -29.45
C ILE A 84 13.00 40.46 -29.12
N ALA A 85 12.17 40.14 -30.12
CA ALA A 85 10.90 39.45 -29.92
C ALA A 85 11.10 38.04 -29.33
N SER A 86 12.13 37.32 -29.78
CA SER A 86 12.46 35.99 -29.25
C SER A 86 12.91 36.03 -27.79
N ILE A 87 13.78 37.00 -27.43
CA ILE A 87 14.21 37.20 -26.05
C ILE A 87 13.01 37.62 -25.19
N GLY A 88 12.21 38.57 -25.67
CA GLY A 88 10.99 39.02 -25.02
C GLY A 88 10.01 37.87 -24.74
N SER A 89 9.79 37.01 -25.74
CA SER A 89 8.94 35.81 -25.61
C SER A 89 9.48 34.83 -24.56
N VAL A 90 10.79 34.54 -24.57
CA VAL A 90 11.40 33.66 -23.56
C VAL A 90 11.28 34.27 -22.17
N THR A 91 11.60 35.56 -21.99
CA THR A 91 11.47 36.25 -20.70
C THR A 91 10.03 36.28 -20.20
N MET A 92 9.06 36.52 -21.08
CA MET A 92 7.63 36.51 -20.73
C MET A 92 7.19 35.12 -20.32
N LEU A 93 7.60 34.06 -21.03
CA LEU A 93 7.34 32.68 -20.64
C LEU A 93 7.99 32.33 -19.30
N THR A 94 9.20 32.84 -19.01
CA THR A 94 9.86 32.60 -17.72
C THR A 94 9.11 33.29 -16.59
N VAL A 95 8.64 34.53 -16.81
CA VAL A 95 7.84 35.28 -15.82
C VAL A 95 6.47 34.62 -15.63
N MET A 96 5.79 34.20 -16.69
CA MET A 96 4.53 33.47 -16.59
C MET A 96 4.70 32.13 -15.88
N ALA A 97 5.77 31.37 -16.17
CA ALA A 97 6.08 30.14 -15.44
C ALA A 97 6.40 30.42 -13.97
N TYR A 98 7.13 31.50 -13.66
CA TYR A 98 7.43 31.91 -12.29
C TYR A 98 6.16 32.35 -11.54
N GLN A 99 5.31 33.16 -12.18
CA GLN A 99 4.03 33.58 -11.63
C GLN A 99 3.02 32.44 -11.54
N GLN A 100 3.06 31.44 -12.42
CA GLN A 100 2.23 30.25 -12.27
C GLN A 100 2.77 29.34 -11.16
N TYR A 101 4.08 29.29 -10.95
CA TYR A 101 4.69 28.53 -9.87
C TYR A 101 4.48 29.19 -8.49
N TYR A 102 4.44 30.52 -8.42
CA TYR A 102 4.31 31.29 -7.17
C TYR A 102 2.96 31.98 -6.94
N GLY A 103 2.19 32.25 -7.99
CA GLY A 103 0.95 33.05 -7.99
C GLY A 103 -0.33 32.23 -8.11
N ASP A 104 -0.30 31.05 -8.76
CA ASP A 104 -1.35 30.04 -8.59
C ASP A 104 -1.06 29.30 -7.28
N GLY A 105 -1.68 29.78 -6.20
CA GLY A 105 -1.38 29.37 -4.84
C GLY A 105 -1.43 27.86 -4.61
N VAL A 106 -0.24 27.26 -4.48
CA VAL A 106 0.00 26.27 -3.43
C VAL A 106 0.13 27.05 -2.12
N SER A 107 -0.90 27.81 -1.74
CA SER A 107 -1.01 28.28 -0.37
C SER A 107 -1.21 27.02 0.43
N SER A 108 -0.13 26.54 1.05
CA SER A 108 -0.17 25.37 1.91
C SER A 108 -1.34 25.50 2.86
N VAL A 109 -2.12 24.44 3.01
CA VAL A 109 -3.22 24.39 3.99
C VAL A 109 -2.69 24.68 5.41
N TYR A 110 -1.40 24.43 5.64
CA TYR A 110 -0.72 24.77 6.87
C TYR A 110 -0.30 26.25 6.88
N PRO A 111 -0.50 26.95 8.02
CA PRO A 111 0.12 28.25 8.27
C PRO A 111 1.64 28.19 8.08
N PRO A 112 2.30 29.28 7.67
CA PRO A 112 3.71 29.27 7.27
C PRO A 112 4.65 28.76 8.39
N VAL A 113 4.33 29.05 9.66
CA VAL A 113 5.10 28.62 10.83
C VAL A 113 5.07 27.10 11.04
N VAL A 114 3.94 26.45 10.70
CA VAL A 114 3.77 25.00 10.76
C VAL A 114 4.41 24.35 9.54
N GLU A 115 4.19 24.93 8.37
CA GLU A 115 4.69 24.43 7.11
C GLU A 115 6.21 24.35 7.07
N GLU A 116 6.91 25.40 7.50
CA GLU A 116 8.38 25.43 7.51
C GLU A 116 8.95 24.28 8.35
N ARG A 117 8.39 24.03 9.54
CA ARG A 117 8.81 22.92 10.41
C ARG A 117 8.48 21.57 9.82
N LEU A 118 7.33 21.42 9.18
CA LEU A 118 6.95 20.17 8.53
C LEU A 118 7.85 19.85 7.34
N ARG A 119 8.23 20.84 6.52
CA ARG A 119 9.19 20.66 5.42
C ARG A 119 10.55 20.20 5.93
N LEU A 120 11.05 20.80 7.02
CA LEU A 120 12.29 20.35 7.67
C LEU A 120 12.17 18.92 8.20
N ALA A 121 11.06 18.58 8.87
CA ALA A 121 10.83 17.23 9.37
C ALA A 121 10.87 16.18 8.24
N LEU A 122 10.25 16.48 7.09
CA LEU A 122 10.26 15.63 5.89
C LEU A 122 11.64 15.57 5.23
N HIS A 123 12.39 16.67 5.21
CA HIS A 123 13.78 16.69 4.74
C HIS A 123 14.63 15.68 5.50
N TYR A 124 14.56 15.71 6.84
CA TYR A 124 15.28 14.76 7.69
C TYR A 124 14.67 13.34 7.72
N THR A 125 13.53 13.13 7.06
CA THR A 125 12.95 11.78 6.86
C THR A 125 13.45 11.14 5.56
N HIS A 126 13.57 11.93 4.49
CA HIS A 126 13.75 11.39 3.13
C HIS A 126 15.06 11.78 2.46
N ILE A 127 15.65 12.94 2.80
CA ILE A 127 16.83 13.50 2.12
C ILE A 127 18.08 13.25 2.95
N GLU A 128 18.06 13.65 4.22
CA GLU A 128 19.13 13.42 5.19
C GLU A 128 18.57 12.65 6.39
N PRO A 129 18.44 11.31 6.32
CA PRO A 129 17.73 10.54 7.31
C PRO A 129 18.36 10.65 8.71
N ASP A 130 17.70 11.40 9.60
CA ASP A 130 18.05 11.54 11.01
C ASP A 130 16.76 11.46 11.86
N PRO A 131 16.53 10.34 12.57
CA PRO A 131 15.29 10.13 13.32
C PRO A 131 15.12 11.11 14.47
N GLU A 132 16.20 11.51 15.15
CA GLU A 132 16.12 12.41 16.31
C GLU A 132 15.78 13.82 15.87
N THR A 133 16.48 14.32 14.84
CA THR A 133 16.25 15.65 14.30
C THR A 133 14.89 15.75 13.60
N SER A 134 14.49 14.73 12.84
CA SER A 134 13.14 14.66 12.25
C SER A 134 12.06 14.69 13.34
N SER A 135 12.21 13.89 14.40
CA SER A 135 11.25 13.87 15.53
C SER A 135 11.13 15.24 16.20
N LYS A 136 12.25 15.94 16.41
CA LYS A 136 12.24 17.31 16.97
C LYS A 136 11.42 18.27 16.11
N TYR A 137 11.58 18.23 14.79
CA TYR A 137 10.82 19.11 13.89
C TYR A 137 9.34 18.73 13.79
N PHE A 138 8.99 17.43 13.85
CA PHE A 138 7.59 17.02 13.95
C PHE A 138 6.93 17.52 15.23
N MET A 139 7.59 17.38 16.39
CA MET A 139 7.07 17.90 17.66
C MET A 139 6.90 19.43 17.62
N GLN A 140 7.87 20.16 17.07
CA GLN A 140 7.75 21.61 16.88
C GLN A 140 6.60 21.99 15.95
N ALA A 141 6.36 21.21 14.88
CA ALA A 141 5.24 21.46 13.98
C ALA A 141 3.88 21.27 14.69
N ILE A 142 3.76 20.24 15.53
CA ILE A 142 2.55 20.00 16.35
C ILE A 142 2.35 21.14 17.36
N GLU A 143 3.40 21.53 18.09
CA GLU A 143 3.35 22.65 19.05
C GLU A 143 2.98 23.97 18.37
N ASN A 144 3.53 24.23 17.18
CA ASN A 144 3.19 25.42 16.41
C ASN A 144 1.74 25.40 15.91
N ALA A 145 1.22 24.23 15.53
CA ALA A 145 -0.18 24.09 15.13
C ALA A 145 -1.12 24.43 16.29
N GLU A 146 -0.79 23.97 17.51
CA GLU A 146 -1.54 24.30 18.73
C GLU A 146 -1.46 25.80 19.06
N LYS A 147 -0.27 26.42 18.97
CA LYS A 147 -0.08 27.86 19.23
C LYS A 147 -0.85 28.76 18.26
N VAL A 148 -0.95 28.34 16.99
CA VAL A 148 -1.70 29.07 15.96
C VAL A 148 -3.21 28.80 16.07
N GLY A 149 -3.63 27.89 16.96
CA GLY A 149 -5.04 27.58 17.17
C GLY A 149 -5.65 26.74 16.05
N MET A 150 -4.85 25.92 15.36
CA MET A 150 -5.39 24.93 14.44
C MET A 150 -6.25 23.92 15.21
N ASP A 151 -7.38 23.50 14.63
CA ASP A 151 -8.24 22.49 15.26
C ASP A 151 -7.47 21.17 15.44
N PRO A 152 -7.35 20.64 16.67
CA PRO A 152 -6.66 19.37 16.93
C PRO A 152 -7.25 18.19 16.15
N PHE A 153 -8.53 18.25 15.80
CA PHE A 153 -9.25 17.18 15.08
C PHE A 153 -9.37 17.43 13.57
N SER A 154 -8.74 18.51 13.07
CA SER A 154 -8.63 18.76 11.64
C SER A 154 -7.81 17.67 10.95
N LYS A 155 -8.09 17.43 9.67
CA LYS A 155 -7.37 16.45 8.85
C LYS A 155 -5.88 16.78 8.78
N GLU A 156 -5.56 18.06 8.81
CA GLU A 156 -4.22 18.63 8.73
C GLU A 156 -3.40 18.28 9.97
N VAL A 157 -3.93 18.56 11.17
CA VAL A 157 -3.24 18.32 12.44
C VAL A 157 -3.14 16.83 12.75
N LEU A 158 -4.23 16.07 12.56
CA LEU A 158 -4.20 14.61 12.65
C LEU A 158 -3.20 14.02 11.66
N GLY A 159 -3.14 14.57 10.44
CA GLY A 159 -2.19 14.21 9.40
C GLY A 159 -0.73 14.37 9.86
N ILE A 160 -0.39 15.45 10.56
CA ILE A 160 0.98 15.64 11.11
C ILE A 160 1.30 14.51 12.10
N ARG A 161 0.39 14.20 13.04
CA ARG A 161 0.60 13.15 14.05
C ARG A 161 0.72 11.75 13.44
N ILE A 162 -0.10 11.43 12.43
CA ILE A 162 -0.04 10.16 11.69
C ILE A 162 1.25 10.08 10.85
N ARG A 163 1.70 11.18 10.24
CA ARG A 163 2.99 11.20 9.52
C ARG A 163 4.18 11.07 10.46
N PHE A 164 4.10 11.64 11.66
CA PHE A 164 5.11 11.47 12.69
C PHE A 164 5.22 10.01 13.14
N SER A 165 4.10 9.33 13.39
CA SER A 165 4.12 7.90 13.72
C SER A 165 4.64 7.04 12.55
N GLN A 166 4.29 7.37 11.31
CA GLN A 166 4.84 6.71 10.12
C GLN A 166 6.36 6.91 10.00
N MET A 167 6.87 8.10 10.32
CA MET A 167 8.31 8.36 10.33
C MET A 167 9.01 7.45 11.35
N LEU A 168 8.48 7.36 12.57
CA LEU A 168 9.01 6.46 13.61
C LEU A 168 9.01 4.99 13.16
N GLU A 169 7.93 4.54 12.51
CA GLU A 169 7.87 3.19 11.91
C GLU A 169 8.98 2.97 10.89
N ASN A 170 9.20 3.92 9.98
CA ASN A 170 10.23 3.81 8.93
C ASN A 170 11.65 3.68 9.51
N PHE A 171 11.92 4.32 10.66
CA PHE A 171 13.20 4.20 11.38
C PHE A 171 13.24 3.03 12.37
N GLY A 172 12.23 2.17 12.41
CA GLY A 172 12.18 0.98 13.27
C GLY A 172 11.73 1.25 14.71
N HIS A 173 11.34 2.47 15.06
CA HIS A 173 10.77 2.84 16.36
C HIS A 173 9.28 2.49 16.46
N VAL A 174 8.93 1.24 16.14
CA VAL A 174 7.54 0.77 16.02
C VAL A 174 6.73 0.95 17.31
N LYS A 175 7.34 0.73 18.48
CA LYS A 175 6.67 0.92 19.77
C LYS A 175 6.22 2.38 19.98
N ALA A 176 7.09 3.34 19.68
CA ALA A 176 6.76 4.76 19.80
C ALA A 176 5.69 5.17 18.76
N ALA A 177 5.73 4.60 17.55
CA ALA A 177 4.68 4.80 16.55
C ALA A 177 3.30 4.32 17.04
N ILE A 178 3.24 3.16 17.70
CA ILE A 178 2.01 2.64 18.32
C ILE A 178 1.53 3.59 19.42
N GLU A 179 2.42 4.05 20.30
CA GLU A 179 2.05 4.97 21.40
C GLU A 179 1.42 6.28 20.88
N ILE A 180 1.95 6.85 19.79
CA ILE A 180 1.38 8.04 19.16
C ILE A 180 0.00 7.74 18.56
N LEU A 181 -0.15 6.64 17.81
CA LEU A 181 -1.43 6.27 17.20
C LEU A 181 -2.50 5.93 18.24
N ASP A 182 -2.13 5.29 19.34
CA ASP A 182 -3.02 5.03 20.48
C ASP A 182 -3.44 6.33 21.15
N GLY A 183 -2.53 7.29 21.30
CA GLY A 183 -2.85 8.65 21.76
C GLY A 183 -3.87 9.35 20.87
N VAL A 184 -3.61 9.38 19.56
CA VAL A 184 -4.56 9.94 18.57
C VAL A 184 -5.91 9.23 18.62
N THR A 185 -5.92 7.90 18.76
CA THR A 185 -7.17 7.13 18.84
C THR A 185 -7.98 7.50 20.08
N LYS A 186 -7.33 7.65 21.23
CA LYS A 186 -7.99 8.09 22.48
C LYS A 186 -8.57 9.49 22.36
N ASP A 187 -7.82 10.42 21.78
CA ASP A 187 -8.30 11.79 21.55
C ASP A 187 -9.55 11.79 20.66
N LEU A 188 -9.55 10.99 19.58
CA LEU A 188 -10.70 10.83 18.69
C LEU A 188 -11.90 10.17 19.38
N GLU A 189 -11.68 9.13 20.18
CA GLU A 189 -12.73 8.46 20.97
C GLU A 189 -13.36 9.40 22.00
N GLN A 190 -12.55 10.20 22.69
CA GLN A 190 -13.04 11.23 23.60
C GLN A 190 -13.91 12.25 22.87
N ARG A 191 -13.42 12.77 21.74
CA ARG A 191 -14.18 13.74 20.94
C ARG A 191 -15.47 13.17 20.37
N LEU A 192 -15.47 11.89 20.00
CA LEU A 192 -16.64 11.18 19.54
C LEU A 192 -17.70 11.10 20.65
N ASN A 193 -17.30 10.75 21.88
CA ASN A 193 -18.21 10.69 23.02
C ASN A 193 -18.83 12.07 23.33
N GLU A 194 -18.03 13.15 23.30
CA GLU A 194 -18.53 14.52 23.49
C GLU A 194 -19.61 14.88 22.45
N ILE A 195 -19.42 14.49 21.19
CA ILE A 195 -20.37 14.75 20.11
C ILE A 195 -21.66 13.93 20.32
N ASP A 196 -21.53 12.65 20.68
CA ASP A 196 -22.67 11.75 20.95
C ASP A 196 -23.51 12.24 22.15
N GLU A 197 -22.87 12.85 23.16
CA GLU A 197 -23.54 13.44 24.33
C GLU A 197 -24.21 14.79 24.07
N GLY A 198 -24.10 15.35 22.86
CA GLY A 198 -24.70 16.64 22.53
C GLY A 198 -23.74 17.84 22.56
N GLY A 199 -22.44 17.60 22.72
CA GLY A 199 -21.41 18.63 22.78
C GLY A 199 -21.35 19.53 21.53
N PRO A 200 -20.76 20.74 21.66
CA PRO A 200 -20.70 21.73 20.59
C PRO A 200 -19.74 21.31 19.47
N ILE A 201 -20.11 21.66 18.23
CA ILE A 201 -19.19 21.69 17.11
C ILE A 201 -18.38 22.97 17.28
N ASN A 202 -17.08 22.86 17.57
CA ASN A 202 -16.19 24.03 17.54
C ASN A 202 -15.97 24.42 16.08
N ALA A 203 -16.92 25.17 15.51
CA ALA A 203 -16.93 25.60 14.11
C ALA A 203 -15.98 26.79 13.85
N ASN A 204 -14.83 26.84 14.54
CA ASN A 204 -13.85 27.89 14.35
C ASN A 204 -12.78 27.38 13.38
N ASN A 205 -13.08 27.37 12.07
CA ASN A 205 -12.20 27.78 10.97
C ASN A 205 -12.67 27.21 9.59
N ALA A 206 -13.19 28.13 8.77
CA ALA A 206 -12.98 28.42 7.35
C ALA A 206 -12.72 27.35 6.25
N SER A 207 -12.53 26.06 6.52
CA SER A 207 -12.26 25.07 5.45
C SER A 207 -13.45 24.21 5.03
N ASP A 208 -14.55 24.19 5.79
CA ASP A 208 -15.79 23.53 5.39
C ASP A 208 -17.00 24.21 6.07
N GLU A 209 -17.49 25.33 5.52
CA GLU A 209 -18.72 26.03 5.99
C GLU A 209 -19.98 25.13 5.99
N ASN A 210 -19.90 23.90 5.48
CA ASN A 210 -20.99 22.94 5.36
C ASN A 210 -20.80 21.62 6.15
N MET A 211 -19.77 21.48 6.99
CA MET A 211 -19.54 20.22 7.73
C MET A 211 -20.62 20.02 8.81
N THR A 212 -21.50 19.04 8.64
CA THR A 212 -22.56 18.76 9.62
C THR A 212 -22.01 18.01 10.85
N LYS A 213 -22.75 18.04 11.96
CA LYS A 213 -22.43 17.21 13.15
C LYS A 213 -22.28 15.73 12.79
N ALA A 214 -23.13 15.25 11.88
CA ALA A 214 -23.13 13.87 11.43
C ALA A 214 -21.87 13.55 10.62
N ASP A 215 -21.42 14.46 9.76
CA ASP A 215 -20.20 14.29 8.97
C ASP A 215 -18.95 14.29 9.86
N LEU A 216 -18.90 15.18 10.85
CA LEU A 216 -17.81 15.21 11.84
C LEU A 216 -17.75 13.87 12.61
N ARG A 217 -18.89 13.41 13.15
CA ARG A 217 -18.99 12.12 13.84
C ARG A 217 -18.48 10.97 12.97
N LYS A 218 -18.92 10.93 11.71
CA LYS A 218 -18.53 9.94 10.70
C LYS A 218 -17.03 9.97 10.43
N ASN A 219 -16.44 11.15 10.31
CA ASN A 219 -14.99 11.33 10.12
C ASN A 219 -14.17 10.85 11.33
N LEU A 220 -14.62 11.13 12.55
CA LEU A 220 -13.96 10.65 13.78
C LEU A 220 -13.97 9.12 13.85
N ILE A 221 -15.13 8.49 13.62
CA ILE A 221 -15.26 7.03 13.61
C ILE A 221 -14.35 6.42 12.54
N LYS A 222 -14.35 6.99 11.33
CA LYS A 222 -13.45 6.57 10.26
C LYS A 222 -11.99 6.62 10.70
N GLY A 223 -11.57 7.73 11.30
CA GLY A 223 -10.21 7.92 11.82
C GLY A 223 -9.83 6.90 12.90
N ILE A 224 -10.73 6.64 13.86
CA ILE A 224 -10.55 5.62 14.91
C ILE A 224 -10.32 4.24 14.28
N ILE A 225 -11.16 3.85 13.32
CA ILE A 225 -11.05 2.54 12.66
C ILE A 225 -9.74 2.43 11.89
N GLN A 226 -9.41 3.43 11.07
CA GLN A 226 -8.17 3.43 10.28
C GLN A 226 -6.93 3.36 11.18
N ASN A 227 -6.92 4.09 12.30
CA ASN A 227 -5.84 4.02 13.28
C ASN A 227 -5.75 2.64 13.94
N LYS A 228 -6.86 2.05 14.39
CA LYS A 228 -6.86 0.70 14.97
C LYS A 228 -6.38 -0.36 13.97
N VAL A 229 -6.79 -0.27 12.69
CA VAL A 229 -6.29 -1.16 11.63
C VAL A 229 -4.78 -1.00 11.44
N LYS A 230 -4.26 0.23 11.47
CA LYS A 230 -2.83 0.50 11.40
C LYS A 230 -2.09 -0.03 12.63
N VAL A 231 -2.58 0.22 13.84
CA VAL A 231 -1.98 -0.29 15.10
C VAL A 231 -1.95 -1.81 15.12
N SER A 232 -3.04 -2.47 14.72
CA SER A 232 -3.06 -3.93 14.54
C SER A 232 -1.94 -4.41 13.61
N SER A 233 -1.72 -3.68 12.50
CA SER A 233 -0.63 -4.00 11.58
C SER A 233 0.77 -3.86 12.16
N LEU A 234 0.97 -2.89 13.06
CA LEU A 234 2.24 -2.68 13.74
C LEU A 234 2.47 -3.78 14.78
N TYR A 235 1.43 -4.25 15.47
CA TYR A 235 1.52 -5.42 16.35
C TYR A 235 1.87 -6.72 15.62
N GLU A 236 1.40 -6.89 14.38
CA GLU A 236 1.77 -8.03 13.52
C GLU A 236 3.18 -7.94 12.92
N SER A 237 3.81 -6.76 12.95
CA SER A 237 5.11 -6.56 12.33
C SER A 237 6.18 -7.47 12.95
N ASP A 238 7.24 -7.75 12.17
CA ASP A 238 8.37 -8.57 12.62
C ASP A 238 9.06 -8.01 13.87
N TYR A 239 8.87 -6.72 14.17
CA TYR A 239 9.40 -6.05 15.36
C TYR A 239 8.62 -6.34 16.64
N MET A 240 7.28 -6.44 16.56
CA MET A 240 6.42 -6.60 17.73
C MET A 240 5.97 -8.05 17.93
N GLN A 241 5.60 -8.74 16.84
CA GLN A 241 5.16 -10.14 16.84
C GLN A 241 4.06 -10.47 17.87
N ASP A 242 3.18 -9.50 18.20
CA ASP A 242 2.09 -9.65 19.17
C ASP A 242 0.75 -9.88 18.46
N SER A 243 0.56 -11.10 17.93
CA SER A 243 -0.68 -11.46 17.23
C SER A 243 -1.91 -11.38 18.13
N ARG A 244 -1.75 -11.48 19.46
CA ARG A 244 -2.86 -11.38 20.41
C ARG A 244 -3.39 -9.96 20.47
N ARG A 245 -2.51 -8.96 20.66
CA ARG A 245 -2.89 -7.55 20.62
C ARG A 245 -3.37 -7.15 19.24
N ALA A 246 -2.68 -7.59 18.18
CA ALA A 246 -3.11 -7.32 16.81
C ALA A 246 -4.56 -7.74 16.57
N LYS A 247 -4.91 -8.97 16.98
CA LYS A 247 -6.27 -9.52 16.88
C LYS A 247 -7.27 -8.75 17.73
N HIS A 248 -6.92 -8.40 18.98
CA HIS A 248 -7.80 -7.60 19.84
C HIS A 248 -8.10 -6.25 19.21
N THR A 249 -7.08 -5.48 18.82
CA THR A 249 -7.24 -4.15 18.22
C THR A 249 -8.03 -4.20 16.91
N LEU A 250 -7.80 -5.20 16.05
CA LEU A 250 -8.58 -5.33 14.82
C LEU A 250 -10.01 -5.78 15.08
N SER A 251 -10.24 -6.64 16.09
CA SER A 251 -11.58 -7.02 16.53
C SER A 251 -12.37 -5.82 17.03
N ASP A 252 -11.73 -4.91 17.78
CA ASP A 252 -12.37 -3.67 18.24
C ASP A 252 -12.77 -2.79 17.06
N ALA A 253 -11.91 -2.68 16.04
CA ALA A 253 -12.19 -1.94 14.82
C ALA A 253 -13.38 -2.53 14.03
N VAL A 254 -13.38 -3.86 13.85
CA VAL A 254 -14.48 -4.58 13.19
C VAL A 254 -15.78 -4.43 13.99
N GLY A 255 -15.72 -4.52 15.32
CA GLY A 255 -16.86 -4.31 16.20
C GLY A 255 -17.48 -2.92 16.03
N LEU A 256 -16.65 -1.89 15.86
CA LEU A 256 -17.12 -0.53 15.60
C LEU A 256 -17.81 -0.42 14.23
N VAL A 257 -17.28 -1.06 13.18
CA VAL A 257 -17.92 -1.10 11.85
C VAL A 257 -19.27 -1.81 11.89
N VAL A 258 -19.38 -2.94 12.61
CA VAL A 258 -20.65 -3.66 12.76
C VAL A 258 -21.67 -2.79 13.51
N LYS A 259 -21.25 -2.13 14.60
CA LYS A 259 -22.10 -1.21 15.37
C LYS A 259 -22.67 -0.07 14.52
N GLU A 260 -21.86 0.46 13.60
CA GLU A 260 -22.22 1.60 12.75
C GLU A 260 -22.83 1.18 11.40
N SER A 261 -23.04 -0.12 11.18
CA SER A 261 -23.73 -0.62 9.99
C SER A 261 -25.25 -0.37 10.08
N ARG A 262 -25.91 -0.17 8.93
CA ARG A 262 -27.36 0.09 8.87
C ARG A 262 -28.20 -1.02 9.51
N ASN A 263 -27.79 -2.28 9.33
CA ASN A 263 -28.45 -3.45 9.90
C ASN A 263 -27.42 -4.32 10.61
N PRO A 264 -27.12 -4.05 11.90
CA PRO A 264 -26.12 -4.80 12.65
C PRO A 264 -26.40 -6.31 12.73
N GLN A 265 -27.68 -6.70 12.61
CA GLN A 265 -28.10 -8.11 12.70
C GLN A 265 -27.96 -8.88 11.38
N THR A 266 -27.96 -8.19 10.23
CA THR A 266 -27.87 -8.84 8.92
C THR A 266 -26.47 -8.76 8.30
N ASN A 267 -25.52 -8.08 8.96
CA ASN A 267 -24.15 -7.84 8.47
C ASN A 267 -24.12 -7.38 6.99
N SER A 268 -25.15 -6.65 6.56
CA SER A 268 -25.20 -6.13 5.19
C SER A 268 -24.38 -4.85 5.14
N PHE A 269 -23.14 -4.95 4.68
CA PHE A 269 -22.25 -3.80 4.56
C PHE A 269 -22.60 -3.01 3.30
N SER A 270 -22.74 -1.69 3.45
CA SER A 270 -23.00 -0.73 2.36
C SER A 270 -22.15 0.51 2.56
N ASP A 271 -21.85 1.24 1.48
CA ASP A 271 -21.09 2.50 1.56
C ASP A 271 -21.81 3.57 2.40
N ASP A 272 -23.13 3.49 2.46
CA ASP A 272 -23.92 4.30 3.39
C ASP A 272 -23.98 3.62 4.76
N ASN A 273 -22.93 3.82 5.56
CA ASN A 273 -22.83 3.42 6.96
C ASN A 273 -22.39 4.61 7.84
N GLY A 274 -22.67 4.51 9.14
CA GLY A 274 -22.31 5.51 10.15
C GLY A 274 -20.81 5.67 10.37
N ALA A 275 -20.00 4.70 9.93
CA ALA A 275 -18.54 4.71 10.05
C ALA A 275 -17.82 5.41 8.88
N GLY A 276 -18.52 5.77 7.82
CA GLY A 276 -17.92 6.42 6.64
C GLY A 276 -16.87 5.61 5.90
N LEU A 277 -16.94 4.29 6.04
CA LEU A 277 -16.12 3.39 5.26
C LEU A 277 -16.80 3.00 3.97
N THR A 278 -16.01 2.87 2.92
CA THR A 278 -16.43 2.18 1.70
C THR A 278 -16.50 0.67 1.94
N THR A 279 -17.32 -0.01 1.17
CA THR A 279 -17.38 -1.48 1.10
C THR A 279 -16.00 -2.07 0.78
N GLY A 280 -15.17 -1.38 -0.01
CA GLY A 280 -13.77 -1.78 -0.25
C GLY A 280 -12.89 -1.73 1.01
N GLU A 281 -13.01 -0.67 1.81
CA GLU A 281 -12.30 -0.54 3.10
C GLU A 281 -12.77 -1.63 4.09
N ILE A 282 -14.08 -1.87 4.17
CA ILE A 282 -14.66 -2.92 5.02
C ILE A 282 -14.16 -4.30 4.59
N ALA A 283 -14.19 -4.60 3.30
CA ALA A 283 -13.70 -5.86 2.76
C ALA A 283 -12.21 -6.08 3.06
N ALA A 284 -11.38 -5.05 2.88
CA ALA A 284 -9.96 -5.13 3.21
C ALA A 284 -9.72 -5.41 4.70
N MET A 285 -10.47 -4.76 5.58
CA MET A 285 -10.39 -4.96 7.03
C MET A 285 -10.84 -6.37 7.44
N LEU A 286 -11.97 -6.86 6.91
CA LEU A 286 -12.45 -8.22 7.17
C LEU A 286 -11.49 -9.27 6.62
N SER A 287 -10.98 -9.11 5.39
CA SER A 287 -9.97 -10.02 4.83
C SER A 287 -8.76 -10.13 5.74
N ARG A 288 -8.26 -8.99 6.25
CA ARG A 288 -7.13 -8.97 7.16
C ARG A 288 -7.43 -9.67 8.49
N MET A 289 -8.65 -9.52 9.01
CA MET A 289 -9.08 -10.23 10.20
C MET A 289 -9.16 -11.74 9.96
N GLY A 290 -9.60 -12.16 8.76
CA GLY A 290 -9.52 -13.54 8.31
C GLY A 290 -8.08 -14.06 8.26
N ASP A 291 -7.14 -13.27 7.72
CA ASP A 291 -5.72 -13.61 7.68
C ASP A 291 -5.16 -13.81 9.11
N LEU A 292 -5.51 -12.93 10.04
CA LEU A 292 -5.11 -13.05 11.45
C LEU A 292 -5.61 -14.34 12.08
N TYR A 293 -6.89 -14.67 11.94
CA TYR A 293 -7.44 -15.93 12.44
C TYR A 293 -6.78 -17.15 11.81
N ALA A 294 -6.49 -17.10 10.50
CA ALA A 294 -5.83 -18.20 9.81
C ALA A 294 -4.40 -18.39 10.34
N ARG A 295 -3.66 -17.30 10.58
CA ARG A 295 -2.29 -17.32 11.14
C ARG A 295 -2.24 -17.82 12.57
N THR A 296 -3.24 -17.51 13.40
CA THR A 296 -3.31 -17.97 14.79
C THR A 296 -3.83 -19.41 14.94
N GLY A 297 -4.15 -20.09 13.83
CA GLY A 297 -4.67 -21.47 13.85
C GLY A 297 -6.14 -21.55 14.28
N GLU A 298 -6.89 -20.47 14.08
CA GLU A 298 -8.33 -20.35 14.30
C GLU A 298 -9.07 -20.40 12.96
N GLU A 299 -8.81 -21.43 12.16
CA GLU A 299 -9.29 -21.54 10.78
C GLU A 299 -10.82 -21.55 10.68
N GLU A 300 -11.53 -22.09 11.68
CA GLU A 300 -13.00 -22.03 11.74
C GLU A 300 -13.53 -20.58 11.80
N ASN A 301 -12.84 -19.71 12.55
CA ASN A 301 -13.17 -18.28 12.61
C ASN A 301 -12.72 -17.57 11.33
N ALA A 302 -11.56 -17.94 10.78
CA ALA A 302 -11.06 -17.39 9.53
C ALA A 302 -12.05 -17.60 8.37
N VAL A 303 -12.58 -18.83 8.22
CA VAL A 303 -13.60 -19.14 7.21
C VAL A 303 -14.81 -18.22 7.34
N GLN A 304 -15.34 -18.04 8.55
CA GLN A 304 -16.50 -17.17 8.78
C GLN A 304 -16.23 -15.73 8.36
N VAL A 305 -15.07 -15.18 8.75
CA VAL A 305 -14.71 -13.80 8.43
C VAL A 305 -14.44 -13.60 6.94
N TYR A 306 -13.79 -14.54 6.26
CA TYR A 306 -13.63 -14.48 4.80
C TYR A 306 -14.98 -14.54 4.08
N MET A 307 -15.93 -15.35 4.55
CA MET A 307 -17.29 -15.38 3.97
C MET A 307 -17.99 -14.02 4.12
N LEU A 308 -17.86 -13.38 5.29
CA LEU A 308 -18.38 -12.03 5.53
C LEU A 308 -17.73 -10.98 4.62
N THR A 309 -16.52 -11.23 4.13
CA THR A 309 -15.80 -10.34 3.20
C THR A 309 -16.41 -10.33 1.79
N LEU A 310 -17.08 -11.40 1.37
CA LEU A 310 -17.51 -11.59 -0.02
C LEU A 310 -18.51 -10.53 -0.50
N GLN A 311 -19.51 -10.18 0.32
CA GLN A 311 -20.53 -9.20 -0.02
C GLN A 311 -19.95 -7.78 -0.21
N PRO A 312 -19.22 -7.21 0.76
CA PRO A 312 -18.62 -5.88 0.58
C PRO A 312 -17.56 -5.88 -0.53
N LEU A 313 -16.83 -6.99 -0.71
CA LEU A 313 -15.84 -7.08 -1.78
C LEU A 313 -16.49 -7.00 -3.17
N LYS A 314 -17.55 -7.77 -3.41
CA LYS A 314 -18.30 -7.72 -4.68
C LYS A 314 -18.91 -6.36 -4.94
N ALA A 315 -19.46 -5.72 -3.91
CA ALA A 315 -20.00 -4.36 -4.02
C ALA A 315 -18.91 -3.37 -4.45
N SER A 316 -17.72 -3.43 -3.84
CA SER A 316 -16.59 -2.55 -4.18
C SER A 316 -16.06 -2.72 -5.60
N CYS A 317 -16.30 -3.88 -6.23
CA CYS A 317 -15.87 -4.19 -7.60
C CYS A 317 -17.01 -4.03 -8.62
N ASN A 318 -18.13 -3.38 -8.28
CA ASN A 318 -19.33 -3.28 -9.14
C ASN A 318 -19.82 -4.65 -9.67
N GLY A 319 -19.64 -5.71 -8.89
CA GLY A 319 -19.99 -7.07 -9.26
C GLY A 319 -19.02 -7.76 -10.24
N THR A 320 -17.94 -7.10 -10.65
CA THR A 320 -16.91 -7.70 -11.51
C THR A 320 -15.97 -8.61 -10.72
N ARG A 321 -15.41 -9.63 -11.41
CA ARG A 321 -14.38 -10.51 -10.83
C ARG A 321 -13.08 -9.73 -10.70
N SER A 322 -12.43 -9.85 -9.55
CA SER A 322 -11.15 -9.17 -9.27
C SER A 322 -10.15 -10.11 -8.61
N CYS A 323 -8.87 -9.75 -8.66
CA CYS A 323 -7.81 -10.51 -7.98
C CYS A 323 -8.02 -10.63 -6.47
N LYS A 324 -8.63 -9.64 -5.84
CA LYS A 324 -9.03 -9.71 -4.42
C LYS A 324 -10.07 -10.80 -4.19
N GLU A 325 -10.97 -11.04 -5.15
CA GLU A 325 -11.97 -12.10 -5.05
C GLU A 325 -11.32 -13.48 -5.20
N VAL A 326 -10.38 -13.63 -6.14
CA VAL A 326 -9.54 -14.84 -6.29
C VAL A 326 -8.82 -15.16 -4.98
N GLN A 327 -8.18 -14.15 -4.38
CA GLN A 327 -7.50 -14.28 -3.09
C GLN A 327 -8.47 -14.71 -1.98
N THR A 328 -9.64 -14.09 -1.89
CA THR A 328 -10.62 -14.41 -0.83
C THR A 328 -11.13 -15.85 -0.98
N PHE A 329 -11.46 -16.30 -2.20
CA PHE A 329 -11.88 -17.69 -2.44
C PHE A 329 -10.76 -18.70 -2.15
N SER A 330 -9.54 -18.40 -2.55
CA SER A 330 -8.36 -19.22 -2.27
C SER A 330 -8.13 -19.35 -0.76
N ASN A 331 -8.24 -18.25 -0.02
CA ASN A 331 -8.11 -18.22 1.43
C ASN A 331 -9.24 -19.00 2.13
N ILE A 332 -10.49 -18.90 1.66
CA ILE A 332 -11.61 -19.71 2.15
C ILE A 332 -11.32 -21.19 1.96
N ALA A 333 -10.96 -21.61 0.74
CA ALA A 333 -10.68 -23.01 0.42
C ALA A 333 -9.56 -23.57 1.30
N SER A 334 -8.48 -22.81 1.45
CA SER A 334 -7.31 -23.21 2.22
C SER A 334 -7.62 -23.28 3.71
N ALA A 335 -8.32 -22.28 4.27
CA ALA A 335 -8.73 -22.30 5.67
C ALA A 335 -9.70 -23.46 5.96
N MET A 336 -10.64 -23.76 5.05
CA MET A 336 -11.53 -24.91 5.18
C MET A 336 -10.75 -26.24 5.17
N ASP A 337 -9.83 -26.42 4.22
CA ASP A 337 -9.02 -27.63 4.13
C ASP A 337 -8.20 -27.87 5.41
N LEU A 338 -7.56 -26.82 5.94
CA LEU A 338 -6.83 -26.89 7.20
C LEU A 338 -7.73 -27.20 8.40
N ALA A 339 -8.91 -26.57 8.49
CA ALA A 339 -9.87 -26.86 9.56
C ALA A 339 -10.31 -28.34 9.54
N LEU A 340 -10.54 -28.91 8.35
CA LEU A 340 -10.98 -30.29 8.16
C LEU A 340 -9.90 -31.34 8.47
N LYS A 341 -8.62 -30.95 8.46
CA LYS A 341 -7.49 -31.82 8.81
C LYS A 341 -7.21 -31.91 10.31
N LYS A 342 -7.85 -31.07 11.12
CA LYS A 342 -7.70 -31.13 12.58
C LYS A 342 -8.26 -32.44 13.14
N PRO A 343 -7.61 -33.05 14.14
CA PRO A 343 -8.07 -34.32 14.72
C PRO A 343 -9.47 -34.21 15.35
N ASN A 344 -9.81 -33.02 15.87
CA ASN A 344 -11.10 -32.70 16.46
C ASN A 344 -11.91 -31.73 15.58
N ALA A 345 -11.82 -31.86 14.25
CA ALA A 345 -12.54 -31.00 13.33
C ALA A 345 -14.03 -30.91 13.69
N LYS A 346 -14.54 -29.69 13.80
CA LYS A 346 -15.96 -29.43 14.02
C LYS A 346 -16.58 -28.89 12.74
N ILE A 347 -17.77 -29.39 12.42
CA ILE A 347 -18.59 -28.89 11.32
C ILE A 347 -19.92 -28.46 11.94
N ASN A 348 -20.25 -27.18 11.83
CA ASN A 348 -21.44 -26.58 12.44
C ASN A 348 -21.54 -26.86 13.96
N GLY A 349 -20.42 -26.74 14.67
CA GLY A 349 -20.33 -26.95 16.12
C GLY A 349 -20.37 -28.41 16.58
N LYS A 350 -20.54 -29.37 15.66
CA LYS A 350 -20.58 -30.81 15.97
C LYS A 350 -19.28 -31.51 15.54
N PRO A 351 -18.81 -32.54 16.27
CA PRO A 351 -17.68 -33.35 15.84
C PRO A 351 -17.91 -33.91 14.43
N ALA A 352 -16.90 -33.82 13.57
CA ALA A 352 -17.03 -34.24 12.19
C ALA A 352 -17.10 -35.77 12.08
N THR A 353 -18.18 -36.26 11.48
CA THR A 353 -18.31 -37.66 11.03
C THR A 353 -17.55 -37.86 9.71
N LYS A 354 -17.25 -39.12 9.33
CA LYS A 354 -16.66 -39.42 8.02
C LYS A 354 -17.45 -38.85 6.84
N LYS A 355 -18.79 -38.91 6.91
CA LYS A 355 -19.68 -38.37 5.87
C LYS A 355 -19.60 -36.84 5.82
N SER A 356 -19.71 -36.17 6.96
CA SER A 356 -19.61 -34.71 7.00
C SER A 356 -18.23 -34.19 6.63
N LEU A 357 -17.15 -34.93 6.92
CA LEU A 357 -15.80 -34.60 6.45
C LEU A 357 -15.72 -34.66 4.92
N ALA A 358 -16.23 -35.72 4.29
CA ALA A 358 -16.28 -35.81 2.84
C ALA A 358 -17.13 -34.68 2.21
N GLU A 359 -18.27 -34.34 2.80
CA GLU A 359 -19.10 -33.20 2.37
C GLU A 359 -18.37 -31.86 2.53
N GLY A 360 -17.69 -31.65 3.66
CA GLY A 360 -16.88 -30.46 3.92
C GLY A 360 -15.73 -30.31 2.92
N ARG A 361 -15.03 -31.41 2.60
CA ARG A 361 -13.95 -31.41 1.60
C ARG A 361 -14.46 -31.08 0.19
N ARG A 362 -15.63 -31.61 -0.18
CA ARG A 362 -16.30 -31.24 -1.45
C ARG A 362 -16.71 -29.76 -1.47
N ALA A 363 -17.13 -29.21 -0.33
CA ALA A 363 -17.43 -27.78 -0.24
C ALA A 363 -16.16 -26.93 -0.37
N ALA A 364 -15.06 -27.29 0.31
CA ALA A 364 -13.77 -26.62 0.16
C ALA A 364 -13.24 -26.70 -1.29
N LEU A 365 -13.45 -27.84 -1.96
CA LEU A 365 -13.06 -28.04 -3.35
C LEU A 365 -13.80 -27.08 -4.28
N LYS A 366 -15.10 -26.87 -4.05
CA LYS A 366 -15.89 -25.89 -4.81
C LYS A 366 -15.36 -24.46 -4.65
N TRP A 367 -14.88 -24.09 -3.46
CA TRP A 367 -14.25 -22.77 -3.25
C TRP A 367 -12.93 -22.63 -4.01
N ALA A 368 -12.11 -23.68 -4.04
CA ALA A 368 -10.89 -23.69 -4.84
C ALA A 368 -11.20 -23.59 -6.35
N ASP A 369 -12.20 -24.32 -6.83
CA ASP A 369 -12.67 -24.22 -8.23
C ASP A 369 -13.21 -22.81 -8.53
N GLN A 370 -13.92 -22.18 -7.59
CA GLN A 370 -14.39 -20.79 -7.74
C GLN A 370 -13.23 -19.78 -7.81
N ALA A 371 -12.16 -19.98 -7.06
CA ALA A 371 -10.96 -19.15 -7.15
C ALA A 371 -10.31 -19.25 -8.53
N ILE A 372 -10.16 -20.47 -9.05
CA ILE A 372 -9.59 -20.72 -10.39
C ILE A 372 -10.47 -20.10 -11.47
N ALA A 373 -11.78 -20.36 -11.42
CA ALA A 373 -12.73 -19.79 -12.38
C ALA A 373 -12.80 -18.26 -12.32
N ALA A 374 -12.68 -17.67 -11.14
CA ALA A 374 -12.60 -16.22 -11.00
C ALA A 374 -11.30 -15.67 -11.62
N ALA A 375 -10.17 -16.36 -11.43
CA ALA A 375 -8.91 -15.96 -12.01
C ALA A 375 -8.97 -16.00 -13.54
N ASP A 376 -9.57 -17.03 -14.14
CA ASP A 376 -9.75 -17.17 -15.59
C ASP A 376 -10.54 -16.01 -16.23
N VAL A 377 -11.46 -15.39 -15.47
CA VAL A 377 -12.22 -14.22 -15.92
C VAL A 377 -11.43 -12.92 -15.82
N VAL A 378 -10.49 -12.81 -14.86
CA VAL A 378 -9.64 -11.62 -14.72
C VAL A 378 -8.64 -11.58 -15.86
N GLN A 379 -8.57 -10.44 -16.56
CA GLN A 379 -7.66 -10.26 -17.69
C GLN A 379 -6.19 -10.45 -17.25
N PRO A 380 -5.34 -11.12 -18.03
CA PRO A 380 -3.94 -11.33 -17.65
C PRO A 380 -3.16 -10.04 -17.35
N ALA A 381 -3.48 -8.92 -18.02
CA ALA A 381 -2.84 -7.63 -17.77
C ALA A 381 -3.20 -7.01 -16.40
N ASP A 382 -4.34 -7.41 -15.84
CA ASP A 382 -4.85 -6.94 -14.55
C ASP A 382 -4.44 -7.86 -13.38
N ARG A 383 -3.72 -8.95 -13.66
CA ARG A 383 -3.23 -9.89 -12.64
C ARG A 383 -1.92 -9.39 -12.06
N ASP A 384 -1.96 -9.06 -10.77
CA ASP A 384 -0.75 -8.81 -10.00
C ASP A 384 -0.16 -10.10 -9.44
N GLU A 385 1.04 -10.02 -8.85
CA GLU A 385 1.73 -11.17 -8.27
C GLU A 385 0.90 -11.85 -7.16
N ILE A 386 0.07 -11.08 -6.45
CA ILE A 386 -0.80 -11.58 -5.39
C ILE A 386 -1.90 -12.46 -5.99
N CYS A 387 -2.47 -12.06 -7.11
CA CYS A 387 -3.47 -12.80 -7.88
C CYS A 387 -2.91 -14.15 -8.37
N ASP A 388 -1.72 -14.13 -8.96
CA ASP A 388 -1.04 -15.34 -9.44
C ASP A 388 -0.72 -16.29 -8.29
N LEU A 389 -0.26 -15.77 -7.15
CA LEU A 389 0.02 -16.58 -5.98
C LEU A 389 -1.26 -17.15 -5.36
N ALA A 390 -2.35 -16.39 -5.35
CA ALA A 390 -3.66 -16.86 -4.92
C ALA A 390 -4.19 -17.99 -5.82
N LEU A 391 -4.01 -17.88 -7.14
CA LEU A 391 -4.35 -18.91 -8.11
C LEU A 391 -3.54 -20.19 -7.87
N LEU A 392 -2.22 -20.08 -7.73
CA LEU A 392 -1.36 -21.23 -7.41
C LEU A 392 -1.76 -21.89 -6.10
N THR A 393 -2.07 -21.10 -5.08
CA THR A 393 -2.54 -21.60 -3.78
C THR A 393 -3.87 -22.34 -3.94
N ALA A 394 -4.82 -21.81 -4.72
CA ALA A 394 -6.09 -22.48 -4.99
C ALA A 394 -5.90 -23.81 -5.73
N GLN A 395 -5.01 -23.86 -6.72
CA GLN A 395 -4.70 -25.09 -7.46
C GLN A 395 -4.01 -26.14 -6.57
N MET A 396 -3.12 -25.71 -5.67
CA MET A 396 -2.50 -26.60 -4.68
C MET A 396 -3.52 -27.17 -3.69
N THR A 397 -4.38 -26.32 -3.13
CA THR A 397 -5.47 -26.73 -2.22
C THR A 397 -6.44 -27.68 -2.93
N ARG A 398 -6.77 -27.40 -4.20
CA ARG A 398 -7.58 -28.29 -5.04
C ARG A 398 -6.93 -29.67 -5.21
N ALA A 399 -5.63 -29.73 -5.50
CA ALA A 399 -4.93 -31.00 -5.67
C ALA A 399 -4.96 -31.85 -4.39
N ASP A 400 -4.76 -31.21 -3.24
CA ASP A 400 -4.78 -31.89 -1.94
C ASP A 400 -6.19 -32.38 -1.56
N LEU A 401 -7.22 -31.56 -1.79
CA LEU A 401 -8.61 -31.95 -1.57
C LEU A 401 -9.06 -33.09 -2.49
N LEU A 402 -8.58 -33.14 -3.74
CA LEU A 402 -8.81 -34.27 -4.65
C LEU A 402 -8.18 -35.55 -4.10
N LEU A 403 -6.95 -35.47 -3.57
CA LEU A 403 -6.29 -36.60 -2.93
C LEU A 403 -7.08 -37.12 -1.72
N GLU A 404 -7.49 -36.21 -0.84
CA GLU A 404 -8.27 -36.52 0.37
C GLU A 404 -9.68 -37.06 0.07
N ASN A 405 -10.23 -36.77 -1.10
CA ASN A 405 -11.51 -37.33 -1.59
C ASN A 405 -11.34 -38.68 -2.32
N GLY A 406 -10.11 -39.14 -2.55
CA GLY A 406 -9.81 -40.40 -3.23
C GLY A 406 -9.59 -40.28 -4.75
N ASP A 407 -9.69 -39.08 -5.32
CA ASP A 407 -9.47 -38.81 -6.76
C ASP A 407 -7.97 -38.71 -7.10
N LYS A 408 -7.21 -39.77 -6.77
CA LYS A 408 -5.73 -39.81 -6.88
C LYS A 408 -5.21 -39.43 -8.27
N ASN A 409 -5.89 -39.84 -9.34
CA ASN A 409 -5.43 -39.55 -10.72
C ASN A 409 -5.52 -38.05 -11.05
N LYS A 410 -6.65 -37.41 -10.72
CA LYS A 410 -6.82 -35.96 -10.94
C LYS A 410 -5.88 -35.16 -10.06
N SER A 411 -5.70 -35.59 -8.81
CA SER A 411 -4.73 -34.97 -7.90
C SER A 411 -3.30 -35.03 -8.46
N ARG A 412 -2.88 -36.20 -8.98
CA ARG A 412 -1.56 -36.40 -9.60
C ARG A 412 -1.34 -35.44 -10.77
N GLU A 413 -2.31 -35.35 -11.67
CA GLU A 413 -2.25 -34.48 -12.85
C GLU A 413 -2.03 -33.01 -12.45
N VAL A 414 -2.80 -32.54 -11.46
CA VAL A 414 -2.68 -31.15 -10.97
C VAL A 414 -1.32 -30.92 -10.29
N PHE A 415 -0.85 -31.81 -9.41
CA PHE A 415 0.47 -31.64 -8.80
C PHE A 415 1.61 -31.63 -9.82
N GLN A 416 1.54 -32.49 -10.84
CA GLN A 416 2.55 -32.56 -11.89
C GLN A 416 2.56 -31.30 -12.77
N SER A 417 1.39 -30.73 -13.07
CA SER A 417 1.30 -29.51 -13.87
C SER A 417 1.78 -28.27 -13.12
N LEU A 418 1.60 -28.22 -11.79
CA LEU A 418 2.02 -27.08 -10.96
C LEU A 418 3.53 -27.07 -10.65
N LEU A 419 4.14 -28.24 -10.51
CA LEU A 419 5.51 -28.36 -10.01
C LEU A 419 6.57 -27.52 -10.76
N PRO A 420 6.54 -27.43 -12.11
CA PRO A 420 7.47 -26.58 -12.86
C PRO A 420 7.33 -25.11 -12.48
N THR A 421 6.09 -24.59 -12.45
CA THR A 421 5.79 -23.20 -12.09
C THR A 421 6.19 -22.88 -10.65
N LEU A 422 5.97 -23.81 -9.72
CA LEU A 422 6.38 -23.65 -8.32
C LEU A 422 7.90 -23.57 -8.18
N LYS A 423 8.64 -24.39 -8.96
CA LYS A 423 10.11 -24.37 -9.01
C LYS A 423 10.65 -23.09 -9.63
N GLU A 424 10.06 -22.64 -10.73
CA GLU A 424 10.42 -21.38 -11.39
C GLU A 424 10.26 -20.19 -10.44
N LYS A 425 9.16 -20.13 -9.70
CA LYS A 425 8.88 -19.07 -8.70
C LYS A 425 9.59 -19.27 -7.36
N ASN A 426 10.42 -20.31 -7.19
CA ASN A 426 11.12 -20.64 -5.95
C ASN A 426 10.21 -20.75 -4.70
N LEU A 427 8.99 -21.28 -4.87
CA LEU A 427 8.02 -21.43 -3.78
C LEU A 427 8.27 -22.71 -2.98
N VAL A 428 9.41 -22.77 -2.27
CA VAL A 428 9.92 -23.97 -1.58
C VAL A 428 8.86 -24.71 -0.74
N PRO A 429 8.03 -24.06 0.10
CA PRO A 429 7.02 -24.76 0.88
C PRO A 429 5.97 -25.49 0.01
N LEU A 430 5.57 -24.87 -1.12
CA LEU A 430 4.61 -25.45 -2.05
C LEU A 430 5.22 -26.59 -2.86
N ILE A 431 6.49 -26.49 -3.25
CA ILE A 431 7.23 -27.57 -3.92
C ILE A 431 7.25 -28.80 -3.01
N GLN A 432 7.63 -28.63 -1.74
CA GLN A 432 7.67 -29.72 -0.77
C GLN A 432 6.29 -30.36 -0.57
N ALA A 433 5.23 -29.55 -0.46
CA ALA A 433 3.87 -30.04 -0.33
C ALA A 433 3.42 -30.84 -1.56
N ALA A 434 3.72 -30.36 -2.77
CA ALA A 434 3.39 -31.05 -4.01
C ALA A 434 4.13 -32.39 -4.14
N GLU A 435 5.43 -32.43 -3.83
CA GLU A 435 6.23 -33.66 -3.84
C GLU A 435 5.74 -34.67 -2.80
N GLN A 436 5.34 -34.22 -1.62
CA GLN A 436 4.73 -35.07 -0.59
C GLN A 436 3.37 -35.63 -1.05
N GLY A 437 2.54 -34.80 -1.69
CA GLY A 437 1.27 -35.23 -2.28
C GLY A 437 1.47 -36.32 -3.33
N LEU A 438 2.45 -36.14 -4.24
CA LEU A 438 2.80 -37.15 -5.24
C LEU A 438 3.29 -38.46 -4.61
N LYS A 439 4.10 -38.41 -3.55
CA LYS A 439 4.54 -39.60 -2.81
C LYS A 439 3.38 -40.36 -2.18
N LYS A 440 2.40 -39.66 -1.58
CA LYS A 440 1.17 -40.27 -1.01
C LYS A 440 0.27 -40.91 -2.06
N ILE A 441 0.35 -40.47 -3.32
CA ILE A 441 -0.43 -41.04 -4.41
C ILE A 441 0.19 -42.36 -4.89
N THR A 442 1.51 -42.47 -4.89
CA THR A 442 2.27 -43.65 -5.33
C THR A 442 2.40 -44.75 -4.28
N GLY A 443 2.37 -44.37 -3.00
CA GLY A 443 2.19 -45.30 -1.87
C GLY A 443 0.73 -45.70 -1.70
#